data_AF-A0A1V5FEP9-F1
#
_entry.id   AF-A0A1V5FEP9-F1
#
_cell.length_a   1.000
_cell.length_b   1.000
_cell.length_c   1.000
_cell.angle_alpha   90.00
_cell.angle_beta   90.00
_cell.angle_gamma   90.00
#
_symmetry.space_group_name_H-M   'P 1'
#
loop_
_entity.id
_entity.type
_entity.pdbx_description
1 polymer ?
#
loop_
_entity_poly.entity_id
_entity_poly.type
_entity_poly.pdbx_seq_one_letter_code
_entity_poly.pdbx_strand_id
1 'polypeptide(L)'
;MLSVLRSAAIVAALGLGMLATPILADDPSPVPAQPAEEIMEGETSAEVEVSVAPENETVQVGDMVKDFSLTDIDGKTHSLSDYEGKIIVLSWTNPDCPFIVDHNKKRTVDALAEKYADKDVVVLQIDSTHTGTTERLVNMREEYDVKSPILEDYDGSIGRYFGAKTSPHVFVIDTEGKLVYSGAIDNAPMGKLNDGESENVNYAEAVVEDLLAGREVSYSTTKPYGCSVKYADAP
;
A
#
# COMPACT_ATOMS: atom_id res chain seq x y z
N MET A 1 63.77 11.35 6.15
CA MET A 1 63.76 11.18 4.68
C MET A 1 62.36 11.52 4.20
N LEU A 2 62.18 12.77 3.74
CA LEU A 2 61.84 13.18 2.35
C LEU A 2 60.38 12.79 1.96
N SER A 3 59.44 13.73 1.89
CA SER A 3 59.21 14.78 0.86
C SER A 3 58.50 14.23 -0.40
N VAL A 4 57.20 14.49 -0.62
CA VAL A 4 56.55 15.58 -1.41
C VAL A 4 55.96 15.03 -2.74
N LEU A 5 54.76 15.50 -3.10
CA LEU A 5 54.25 15.93 -4.43
C LEU A 5 52.70 15.78 -4.38
N ARG A 6 51.85 16.82 -4.26
CA ARG A 6 51.49 17.96 -5.14
C ARG A 6 51.24 17.59 -6.61
N SER A 7 49.99 17.72 -7.04
CA SER A 7 49.59 18.28 -8.34
C SER A 7 48.14 18.76 -8.31
N ALA A 8 47.93 19.95 -8.85
CA ALA A 8 46.65 20.64 -9.06
C ALA A 8 46.60 21.11 -10.53
N ALA A 9 45.40 21.16 -11.10
CA ALA A 9 44.99 21.94 -12.28
C ALA A 9 43.44 21.87 -12.27
N ILE A 10 42.63 22.92 -12.11
CA ILE A 10 42.49 24.23 -12.79
C ILE A 10 42.37 24.11 -14.31
N VAL A 11 41.13 24.11 -14.81
CA VAL A 11 40.76 24.73 -16.08
C VAL A 11 39.50 25.56 -15.83
N ALA A 12 39.64 26.88 -15.99
CA ALA A 12 38.55 27.83 -16.09
C ALA A 12 38.26 28.08 -17.58
N ALA A 13 36.98 28.20 -17.95
CA ALA A 13 36.57 28.80 -19.21
C ALA A 13 35.38 29.74 -18.97
N LEU A 14 35.64 31.02 -19.22
CA LEU A 14 34.70 32.13 -19.25
C LEU A 14 33.83 32.09 -20.52
N GLY A 15 32.57 32.54 -20.39
CA GLY A 15 31.70 32.89 -21.51
C GLY A 15 30.63 33.91 -21.11
N LEU A 16 30.92 35.19 -21.38
CA LEU A 16 29.97 36.30 -21.61
C LEU A 16 28.77 35.81 -22.45
N GLY A 17 27.49 36.12 -22.19
CA GLY A 17 26.89 37.40 -21.80
C GLY A 17 26.03 37.89 -22.98
N MET A 18 24.70 38.06 -22.81
CA MET A 18 23.89 39.07 -23.50
C MET A 18 22.40 39.05 -23.07
N LEU A 19 22.02 40.14 -22.41
CA LEU A 19 20.80 40.95 -22.59
C LEU A 19 19.41 40.32 -22.39
N ALA A 20 18.89 40.55 -21.19
CA ALA A 20 17.46 40.59 -20.91
C ALA A 20 16.83 41.86 -21.51
N THR A 21 15.74 41.70 -22.25
CA THR A 21 14.79 42.77 -22.60
C THR A 21 13.54 42.65 -21.73
N PRO A 22 13.08 43.72 -21.07
CA PRO A 22 11.81 43.72 -20.36
C PRO A 22 10.66 43.89 -21.37
N ILE A 23 9.71 42.94 -21.36
CA ILE A 23 8.41 43.12 -22.01
C ILE A 23 7.51 43.86 -21.02
N LEU A 24 7.01 44.99 -21.47
CA LEU A 24 6.08 45.89 -20.80
C LEU A 24 4.83 45.15 -20.31
N ALA A 25 4.50 45.37 -19.03
CA ALA A 25 3.13 45.29 -18.54
C ALA A 25 2.34 46.51 -19.07
N ASP A 26 1.17 46.25 -19.62
CA ASP A 26 0.08 47.23 -19.73
C ASP A 26 -1.20 46.50 -19.30
N ASP A 27 -1.78 46.99 -18.22
CA ASP A 27 -3.04 46.58 -17.60
C ASP A 27 -4.03 47.77 -17.72
N PRO A 28 -5.30 47.62 -17.33
CA PRO A 28 -6.45 47.38 -18.17
C PRO A 28 -7.25 48.68 -18.40
N SER A 29 -8.14 48.70 -19.37
CA SER A 29 -9.20 49.72 -19.41
C SER A 29 -10.42 49.26 -20.20
N PRO A 30 -11.62 49.79 -19.87
CA PRO A 30 -12.83 48.99 -19.73
C PRO A 30 -13.94 49.40 -20.72
N VAL A 31 -15.13 48.82 -20.51
CA VAL A 31 -16.48 49.32 -20.89
C VAL A 31 -16.97 48.84 -22.29
N PRO A 32 -18.28 48.53 -22.52
CA PRO A 32 -19.48 48.83 -21.73
C PRO A 32 -20.42 47.67 -21.36
N ALA A 33 -21.17 47.91 -20.29
CA ALA A 33 -22.45 47.29 -19.99
C ALA A 33 -23.57 47.87 -20.87
N GLN A 34 -24.52 47.02 -21.27
CA GLN A 34 -25.93 47.33 -21.60
C GLN A 34 -26.67 46.05 -22.03
N PRO A 35 -28.01 45.98 -21.93
CA PRO A 35 -28.86 46.16 -20.75
C PRO A 35 -29.62 44.86 -20.41
N ALA A 36 -30.31 44.88 -19.27
CA ALA A 36 -31.24 43.85 -18.84
C ALA A 36 -32.52 43.86 -19.69
N GLU A 37 -32.97 42.66 -20.10
CA GLU A 37 -34.37 42.39 -20.42
C GLU A 37 -34.82 41.06 -19.80
N GLU A 38 -36.13 41.02 -19.61
CA GLU A 38 -36.93 40.29 -18.64
C GLU A 38 -37.23 38.82 -18.99
N ILE A 39 -37.36 38.02 -17.92
CA ILE A 39 -38.22 36.86 -17.69
C ILE A 39 -38.79 36.06 -18.89
N MET A 40 -38.45 34.78 -18.93
CA MET A 40 -39.44 33.72 -19.17
C MET A 40 -39.14 32.53 -18.26
N GLU A 41 -40.12 32.22 -17.41
CA GLU A 41 -40.21 31.02 -16.60
C GLU A 41 -40.20 29.79 -17.50
N GLY A 42 -39.35 28.82 -17.15
CA GLY A 42 -39.23 27.54 -17.83
C GLY A 42 -38.71 26.53 -16.83
N GLU A 43 -39.63 25.98 -16.04
CA GLU A 43 -39.42 24.77 -15.25
C GLU A 43 -38.96 23.64 -16.18
N THR A 44 -37.68 23.32 -16.14
CA THR A 44 -37.18 22.00 -16.51
C THR A 44 -36.28 21.55 -15.38
N SER A 45 -36.82 20.60 -14.62
CA SER A 45 -36.10 19.83 -13.61
C SER A 45 -34.95 19.11 -14.30
N ALA A 46 -33.77 19.74 -14.33
CA ALA A 46 -32.53 19.01 -14.48
C ALA A 46 -32.40 18.16 -13.21
N GLU A 47 -32.71 16.87 -13.34
CA GLU A 47 -32.27 15.88 -12.37
C GLU A 47 -30.75 16.01 -12.28
N VAL A 48 -30.30 16.61 -11.18
CA VAL A 48 -28.92 16.50 -10.74
C VAL A 48 -28.75 15.02 -10.41
N GLU A 49 -28.19 14.26 -11.35
CA GLU A 49 -27.57 12.99 -11.03
C GLU A 49 -26.43 13.29 -10.06
N VAL A 50 -26.77 13.35 -8.78
CA VAL A 50 -25.82 13.17 -7.70
C VAL A 50 -25.26 11.77 -7.92
N SER A 51 -24.05 11.69 -8.47
CA SER A 51 -23.27 10.46 -8.46
C SER A 51 -23.02 10.12 -7.00
N VAL A 52 -23.91 9.32 -6.42
CA VAL A 52 -23.70 8.69 -5.13
C VAL A 52 -22.45 7.83 -5.31
N ALA A 53 -21.33 8.25 -4.72
CA ALA A 53 -20.15 7.40 -4.64
C ALA A 53 -20.59 6.07 -4.01
N PRO A 54 -20.21 4.91 -4.57
CA PRO A 54 -20.69 3.64 -4.05
C PRO A 54 -20.26 3.51 -2.58
N GLU A 55 -21.24 3.20 -1.74
CA GLU A 55 -21.04 2.78 -0.35
C GLU A 55 -20.05 1.60 -0.34
N ASN A 56 -18.86 1.84 0.22
CA ASN A 56 -17.85 0.85 0.61
C ASN A 56 -17.81 -0.46 -0.22
N GLU A 57 -17.53 -0.34 -1.52
CA GLU A 57 -17.24 -1.52 -2.34
C GLU A 57 -15.87 -2.08 -1.93
N THR A 58 -15.88 -3.30 -1.39
CA THR A 58 -14.65 -4.06 -1.09
C THR A 58 -13.87 -4.27 -2.38
N VAL A 59 -12.57 -3.94 -2.40
CA VAL A 59 -11.72 -4.14 -3.57
C VAL A 59 -11.61 -5.63 -3.91
N GLN A 60 -11.75 -5.96 -5.19
CA GLN A 60 -11.67 -7.31 -5.71
C GLN A 60 -10.37 -7.52 -6.50
N VAL A 61 -9.98 -8.78 -6.67
CA VAL A 61 -8.84 -9.13 -7.52
C VAL A 61 -9.14 -8.71 -8.96
N GLY A 62 -8.22 -7.97 -9.57
CA GLY A 62 -8.36 -7.32 -10.86
C GLY A 62 -8.59 -5.81 -10.78
N ASP A 63 -9.00 -5.29 -9.62
CA ASP A 63 -9.27 -3.87 -9.44
C ASP A 63 -8.00 -3.07 -9.18
N MET A 64 -8.03 -1.79 -9.56
CA MET A 64 -7.04 -0.81 -9.12
C MET A 64 -7.27 -0.47 -7.65
N VAL A 65 -6.22 -0.56 -6.84
CA VAL A 65 -6.28 -0.23 -5.43
C VAL A 65 -6.21 1.29 -5.27
N LYS A 66 -7.16 1.85 -4.51
CA LYS A 66 -7.16 3.26 -4.13
C LYS A 66 -6.00 3.53 -3.17
N ASP A 67 -5.39 4.70 -3.29
CA ASP A 67 -4.36 5.12 -2.34
C ASP A 67 -4.95 5.21 -0.92
N PHE A 68 -4.12 4.88 0.05
CA PHE A 68 -4.42 4.98 1.48
C PHE A 68 -3.14 5.26 2.24
N SER A 69 -3.28 5.82 3.45
CA SER A 69 -2.15 6.06 4.35
C SER A 69 -2.45 5.51 5.73
N LEU A 70 -1.49 4.78 6.30
CA LEU A 70 -1.52 4.33 7.70
C LEU A 70 -0.20 4.67 8.37
N THR A 71 -0.24 4.85 9.68
CA THR A 71 0.95 5.05 10.51
C THR A 71 1.40 3.70 11.07
N ASP A 72 2.71 3.43 11.03
CA ASP A 72 3.30 2.26 11.65
C ASP A 72 3.59 2.47 13.14
N ILE A 73 3.97 1.40 13.82
CA ILE A 73 4.28 1.43 15.25
C ILE A 73 5.56 2.20 15.61
N ASP A 74 6.34 2.65 14.61
CA ASP A 74 7.49 3.55 14.78
C ASP A 74 7.09 5.02 14.55
N GLY A 75 5.82 5.30 14.25
CA GLY A 75 5.29 6.62 13.96
C GLY A 75 5.55 7.10 12.53
N LYS A 76 6.01 6.22 11.63
CA LYS A 76 6.19 6.52 10.22
C LYS A 76 4.88 6.32 9.47
N THR A 77 4.46 7.33 8.72
CA THR A 77 3.33 7.19 7.78
C THR A 77 3.79 6.50 6.51
N HIS A 78 3.00 5.55 6.06
CA HIS A 78 3.16 4.81 4.82
C HIS A 78 1.92 5.01 3.96
N SER A 79 2.11 5.54 2.76
CA SER A 79 1.07 5.63 1.74
C SER A 79 1.29 4.55 0.69
N LEU A 80 0.23 4.03 0.07
CA LEU A 80 0.38 3.07 -1.02
C LEU A 80 1.19 3.69 -2.18
N SER A 81 0.96 4.97 -2.45
CA SER A 81 1.72 5.77 -3.43
C SER A 81 3.21 5.92 -3.13
N ASP A 82 3.69 5.68 -1.90
CA ASP A 82 5.12 5.67 -1.59
C ASP A 82 5.86 4.50 -2.27
N TYR A 83 5.10 3.52 -2.76
CA TYR A 83 5.60 2.27 -3.33
C TYR A 83 5.22 2.09 -4.80
N GLU A 84 4.91 3.18 -5.51
CA GLU A 84 4.62 3.13 -6.93
C GLU A 84 5.72 2.39 -7.72
N GLY A 85 5.30 1.49 -8.62
CA GLY A 85 6.21 0.65 -9.40
C GLY A 85 6.80 -0.55 -8.65
N LYS A 86 6.43 -0.77 -7.38
CA LYS A 86 6.85 -1.94 -6.59
C LYS A 86 5.73 -2.96 -6.47
N ILE A 87 6.08 -4.21 -6.23
CA ILE A 87 5.12 -5.24 -5.79
C ILE A 87 4.90 -5.05 -4.30
N ILE A 88 3.64 -5.04 -3.85
CA ILE A 88 3.30 -4.78 -2.46
C ILE A 88 2.54 -5.98 -1.90
N VAL A 89 3.05 -6.57 -0.83
CA VAL A 89 2.40 -7.64 -0.08
C VAL A 89 1.86 -7.06 1.22
N LEU A 90 0.54 -7.11 1.40
CA LEU A 90 -0.13 -6.73 2.64
C LEU A 90 -0.52 -7.99 3.38
N SER A 91 -0.15 -8.13 4.64
CA SER A 91 -0.52 -9.27 5.49
C SER A 91 -1.25 -8.79 6.74
N TRP A 92 -2.50 -9.19 6.91
CA TRP A 92 -3.23 -8.90 8.14
C TRP A 92 -2.63 -9.63 9.34
N THR A 93 -2.43 -8.93 10.45
CA THR A 93 -1.83 -9.45 11.67
C THR A 93 -2.67 -9.13 12.89
N ASN A 94 -2.46 -9.88 13.98
CA ASN A 94 -3.08 -9.68 15.29
C ASN A 94 -2.24 -10.46 16.33
N PRO A 95 -1.71 -9.79 17.38
CA PRO A 95 -0.86 -10.44 18.38
C PRO A 95 -1.49 -11.62 19.15
N ASP A 96 -2.81 -11.64 19.33
CA ASP A 96 -3.51 -12.70 20.05
C ASP A 96 -3.84 -13.91 19.16
N CYS A 97 -3.65 -13.81 17.85
CA CYS A 97 -3.98 -14.88 16.94
C CYS A 97 -2.91 -15.98 16.98
N PRO A 98 -3.25 -17.23 17.36
CA PRO A 98 -2.28 -18.33 17.41
C PRO A 98 -1.67 -18.65 16.03
N PHE A 99 -2.37 -18.34 14.94
CA PHE A 99 -1.83 -18.51 13.58
C PHE A 99 -0.76 -17.46 13.28
N ILE A 100 -0.97 -16.21 13.71
CA ILE A 100 0.05 -15.16 13.61
C ILE A 100 1.27 -15.51 14.47
N VAL A 101 1.06 -15.99 15.70
CA VAL A 101 2.15 -16.48 16.55
C VAL A 101 2.94 -17.60 15.87
N ASP A 102 2.27 -18.55 15.22
CA ASP A 102 2.93 -19.63 14.47
C ASP A 102 3.75 -19.10 13.27
N HIS A 103 3.19 -18.18 12.48
CA HIS A 103 3.91 -17.57 11.36
C HIS A 103 5.08 -16.67 11.81
N ASN A 104 4.93 -15.94 12.91
CA ASN A 104 6.00 -15.13 13.49
C ASN A 104 7.16 -16.01 13.99
N LYS A 105 6.86 -17.12 14.69
CA LYS A 105 7.88 -18.11 15.10
C LYS A 105 8.63 -18.72 13.94
N LYS A 106 7.95 -18.90 12.79
CA LYS A 106 8.55 -19.41 11.54
C LYS A 106 9.15 -18.30 10.69
N ARG A 107 9.00 -17.03 11.09
CA ARG A 107 9.37 -15.84 10.32
C ARG A 107 8.77 -15.83 8.90
N THR A 108 7.57 -16.37 8.68
CA THR A 108 7.02 -16.56 7.33
C THR A 108 6.94 -15.24 6.55
N VAL A 109 6.43 -14.18 7.17
CA VAL A 109 6.27 -12.87 6.54
C VAL A 109 7.63 -12.15 6.40
N ASP A 110 8.47 -12.19 7.42
CA ASP A 110 9.77 -11.51 7.38
C ASP A 110 10.78 -12.19 6.45
N ALA A 111 10.77 -13.52 6.36
CA ALA A 111 11.60 -14.25 5.41
C ALA A 111 11.23 -13.89 3.97
N LEU A 112 9.92 -13.69 3.70
CA LEU A 112 9.46 -13.15 2.42
C LEU A 112 10.01 -11.73 2.20
N ALA A 113 9.85 -10.83 3.17
CA ALA A 113 10.35 -9.46 3.08
C ALA A 113 11.87 -9.41 2.82
N GLU A 114 12.64 -10.19 3.57
CA GLU A 114 14.10 -10.28 3.47
C GLU A 114 14.55 -10.87 2.12
N LYS A 115 13.88 -11.92 1.62
CA LYS A 115 14.23 -12.60 0.36
C LYS A 115 14.10 -11.68 -0.87
N TYR A 116 13.20 -10.71 -0.83
CA TYR A 116 12.90 -9.83 -1.97
C TYR A 116 13.18 -8.34 -1.71
N ALA A 117 13.88 -8.01 -0.62
CA ALA A 117 14.19 -6.63 -0.26
C ALA A 117 14.98 -5.86 -1.34
N ASP A 118 15.74 -6.56 -2.19
CA ASP A 118 16.52 -6.01 -3.30
C ASP A 118 15.81 -6.07 -4.67
N LYS A 119 14.53 -6.47 -4.71
CA LYS A 119 13.78 -6.77 -5.94
C LYS A 119 12.51 -5.95 -6.12
N ASP A 120 12.50 -4.71 -5.61
CA ASP A 120 11.32 -3.83 -5.69
C ASP A 120 10.03 -4.49 -5.13
N VAL A 121 10.18 -5.28 -4.06
CA VAL A 121 9.07 -5.85 -3.30
C VAL A 121 9.02 -5.22 -1.92
N VAL A 122 7.82 -4.87 -1.49
CA VAL A 122 7.54 -4.29 -0.17
C VAL A 122 6.56 -5.20 0.55
N VAL A 123 6.86 -5.54 1.80
CA VAL A 123 5.97 -6.34 2.66
C VAL A 123 5.56 -5.49 3.85
N LEU A 124 4.26 -5.36 4.07
CA LEU A 124 3.66 -4.60 5.16
C LEU A 124 2.70 -5.49 5.93
N GLN A 125 2.75 -5.42 7.25
CA GLN A 125 1.73 -6.02 8.10
C GLN A 125 0.72 -4.97 8.53
N ILE A 126 -0.55 -5.32 8.65
CA ILE A 126 -1.63 -4.40 9.05
C ILE A 126 -2.44 -5.03 10.19
N ASP A 127 -2.65 -4.31 11.30
CA ASP A 127 -3.58 -4.72 12.35
C ASP A 127 -4.82 -3.83 12.37
N SER A 128 -5.99 -4.44 12.13
CA SER A 128 -7.31 -3.78 12.19
C SER A 128 -8.12 -4.15 13.43
N THR A 129 -7.45 -4.58 14.50
CA THR A 129 -8.09 -4.89 15.78
C THR A 129 -8.53 -3.59 16.45
N HIS A 130 -9.83 -3.37 16.61
CA HIS A 130 -10.34 -2.08 17.09
C HIS A 130 -9.92 -1.73 18.54
N THR A 131 -9.59 -2.75 19.35
CA THR A 131 -9.03 -2.61 20.70
C THR A 131 -7.50 -2.81 20.71
N GLY A 132 -6.87 -2.82 19.54
CA GLY A 132 -5.44 -2.89 19.38
C GLY A 132 -4.75 -1.68 19.99
N THR A 133 -3.49 -1.85 20.35
CA THR A 133 -2.65 -0.76 20.85
C THR A 133 -1.24 -0.93 20.30
N THR A 134 -0.55 0.19 20.06
CA THR A 134 0.84 0.21 19.61
C THR A 134 1.74 -0.63 20.52
N GLU A 135 1.55 -0.54 21.84
CA GLU A 135 2.32 -1.31 22.82
C GLU A 135 2.22 -2.82 22.58
N ARG A 136 1.04 -3.35 22.22
CA ARG A 136 0.86 -4.78 21.97
C ARG A 136 1.57 -5.23 20.70
N LEU A 137 1.56 -4.40 19.66
CA LEU A 137 2.29 -4.65 18.43
C LEU A 137 3.81 -4.55 18.64
N VAL A 138 4.28 -3.58 19.44
CA VAL A 138 5.69 -3.46 19.84
C VAL A 138 6.13 -4.71 20.62
N ASN A 139 5.33 -5.17 21.59
CA ASN A 139 5.62 -6.39 22.34
C ASN A 139 5.73 -7.62 21.41
N MET A 140 4.79 -7.77 20.46
CA MET A 140 4.86 -8.84 19.45
C MET A 140 6.12 -8.72 18.59
N ARG A 141 6.47 -7.50 18.15
CA ARG A 141 7.68 -7.24 17.37
C ARG A 141 8.93 -7.67 18.13
N GLU A 142 9.05 -7.28 19.39
CA GLU A 142 10.20 -7.61 20.23
C GLU A 142 10.28 -9.10 20.55
N GLU A 143 9.14 -9.75 20.84
CA GLU A 143 9.08 -11.18 21.18
C GLU A 143 9.50 -12.07 20.02
N TYR A 144 9.08 -11.74 18.79
CA TYR A 144 9.30 -12.57 17.61
C TYR A 144 10.34 -12.02 16.63
N ASP A 145 10.98 -10.90 16.97
CA ASP A 145 11.94 -10.20 16.12
C ASP A 145 11.35 -9.82 14.75
N VAL A 146 10.13 -9.27 14.76
CA VAL A 146 9.43 -8.87 13.53
C VAL A 146 10.14 -7.70 12.87
N LYS A 147 10.46 -7.80 11.58
CA LYS A 147 11.22 -6.76 10.85
C LYS A 147 10.37 -5.94 9.89
N SER A 148 9.35 -6.55 9.31
CA SER A 148 8.42 -5.86 8.42
C SER A 148 7.69 -4.73 9.18
N PRO A 149 7.43 -3.58 8.55
CA PRO A 149 6.60 -2.53 9.15
C PRO A 149 5.22 -3.09 9.54
N ILE A 150 4.71 -2.63 10.69
CA ILE A 150 3.40 -3.01 11.21
C ILE A 150 2.56 -1.74 11.29
N LEU A 151 1.55 -1.65 10.43
CA LEU A 151 0.68 -0.49 10.25
C LEU A 151 -0.58 -0.64 11.10
N GLU A 152 -1.01 0.47 11.69
CA GLU A 152 -2.15 0.52 12.61
C GLU A 152 -3.43 0.98 11.88
N ASP A 153 -4.41 0.10 11.73
CA ASP A 153 -5.72 0.35 11.10
C ASP A 153 -6.86 0.15 12.13
N TYR A 154 -6.74 0.76 13.31
CA TYR A 154 -7.67 0.49 14.42
C TYR A 154 -9.12 0.95 14.17
N ASP A 155 -9.36 1.85 13.20
CA ASP A 155 -10.72 2.17 12.75
C ASP A 155 -11.30 1.11 11.79
N GLY A 156 -10.44 0.23 11.26
CA GLY A 156 -10.78 -0.89 10.39
C GLY A 156 -11.16 -0.47 8.97
N SER A 157 -10.95 0.78 8.59
CA SER A 157 -11.32 1.29 7.27
C SER A 157 -10.59 0.55 6.15
N ILE A 158 -9.28 0.31 6.31
CA ILE A 158 -8.47 -0.38 5.30
C ILE A 158 -8.79 -1.87 5.28
N GLY A 159 -8.94 -2.50 6.45
CA GLY A 159 -9.36 -3.89 6.54
C GLY A 159 -10.72 -4.14 5.87
N ARG A 160 -11.70 -3.24 6.05
CA ARG A 160 -13.00 -3.34 5.37
C ARG A 160 -12.89 -3.10 3.87
N TYR A 161 -12.07 -2.13 3.46
CA TYR A 161 -11.83 -1.86 2.04
C TYR A 161 -11.24 -3.08 1.32
N PHE A 162 -10.24 -3.73 1.89
CA PHE A 162 -9.69 -4.99 1.35
C PHE A 162 -10.56 -6.22 1.63
N GLY A 163 -11.60 -6.08 2.46
CA GLY A 163 -12.44 -7.21 2.87
C GLY A 163 -11.64 -8.24 3.65
N ALA A 164 -10.71 -7.80 4.50
CA ALA A 164 -9.88 -8.68 5.30
C ALA A 164 -10.74 -9.46 6.32
N LYS A 165 -10.68 -10.80 6.27
CA LYS A 165 -11.56 -11.69 7.05
C LYS A 165 -10.85 -12.36 8.21
N THR A 166 -9.57 -12.71 8.04
CA THR A 166 -8.77 -13.45 9.01
C THR A 166 -7.40 -12.82 9.23
N SER A 167 -6.70 -13.31 10.25
CA SER A 167 -5.28 -13.07 10.48
C SER A 167 -4.55 -14.43 10.51
N PRO A 168 -3.65 -14.73 9.54
CA PRO A 168 -3.33 -13.91 8.39
C PRO A 168 -4.43 -13.89 7.31
N HIS A 169 -4.49 -12.79 6.56
CA HIS A 169 -5.13 -12.70 5.26
C HIS A 169 -4.23 -11.81 4.40
N VAL A 170 -3.80 -12.32 3.24
CA VAL A 170 -2.75 -11.72 2.44
C VAL A 170 -3.33 -11.17 1.15
N PHE A 171 -2.82 -10.02 0.74
CA PHE A 171 -3.14 -9.35 -0.51
C PHE A 171 -1.83 -9.01 -1.22
N VAL A 172 -1.76 -9.21 -2.54
CA VAL A 172 -0.61 -8.78 -3.36
C VAL A 172 -1.09 -7.81 -4.42
N ILE A 173 -0.42 -6.66 -4.48
CA ILE A 173 -0.65 -5.59 -5.43
C ILE A 173 0.53 -5.58 -6.41
N ASP A 174 0.24 -5.55 -7.70
CA ASP A 174 1.27 -5.51 -8.75
C ASP A 174 1.90 -4.11 -8.88
N THR A 175 2.92 -4.00 -9.75
CA THR A 175 3.64 -2.74 -10.00
C THR A 175 2.79 -1.65 -10.62
N GLU A 176 1.60 -1.98 -11.15
CA GLU A 176 0.64 -1.02 -11.70
C GLU A 176 -0.37 -0.55 -10.64
N GLY A 177 -0.34 -1.10 -9.42
CA GLY A 177 -1.32 -0.81 -8.37
C GLY A 177 -2.59 -1.64 -8.44
N LYS A 178 -2.60 -2.75 -9.19
CA LYS A 178 -3.74 -3.67 -9.29
C LYS A 178 -3.67 -4.76 -8.23
N LEU A 179 -4.79 -5.05 -7.58
CA LEU A 179 -4.88 -6.20 -6.68
C LEU A 179 -4.86 -7.49 -7.50
N VAL A 180 -3.81 -8.30 -7.38
CA VAL A 180 -3.64 -9.53 -8.17
C VAL A 180 -3.78 -10.81 -7.34
N TYR A 181 -3.72 -10.70 -6.01
CA TYR A 181 -3.94 -11.83 -5.10
C TYR A 181 -4.73 -11.45 -3.86
N SER A 182 -5.63 -12.33 -3.42
CA SER A 182 -6.28 -12.28 -2.11
C SER A 182 -6.46 -13.70 -1.54
N GLY A 183 -5.88 -13.98 -0.38
CA GLY A 183 -6.02 -15.31 0.23
C GLY A 183 -5.08 -15.63 1.38
N ALA A 184 -4.90 -16.93 1.64
CA ALA A 184 -3.98 -17.42 2.65
C ALA A 184 -2.52 -17.05 2.34
N ILE A 185 -1.65 -17.03 3.36
CA ILE A 185 -0.21 -16.88 3.14
C ILE A 185 0.40 -18.17 2.57
N ASP A 186 0.01 -19.33 3.08
CA ASP A 186 0.45 -20.64 2.63
C ASP A 186 -0.68 -21.68 2.70
N ASN A 187 -0.39 -22.94 2.39
CA ASN A 187 -1.34 -24.06 2.48
C ASN A 187 -1.24 -24.86 3.79
N ALA A 188 -0.49 -24.36 4.78
CA ALA A 188 -0.13 -25.07 5.99
C ALA A 188 -0.64 -24.34 7.24
N PRO A 189 -1.97 -24.22 7.47
CA PRO A 189 -2.50 -23.62 8.69
C PRO A 189 -1.94 -24.31 9.94
N MET A 190 -1.35 -23.53 10.86
CA MET A 190 -0.62 -24.04 12.03
C MET A 190 0.53 -25.00 11.68
N GLY A 191 1.13 -24.86 10.49
CA GLY A 191 2.18 -25.74 9.97
C GLY A 191 1.71 -27.12 9.55
N LYS A 192 0.41 -27.33 9.34
CA LYS A 192 -0.15 -28.64 8.98
C LYS A 192 -0.74 -28.58 7.59
N LEU A 193 -0.22 -29.44 6.72
CA LEU A 193 -0.78 -29.68 5.39
C LEU A 193 -2.10 -30.43 5.48
N ASN A 194 -3.01 -30.16 4.55
CA ASN A 194 -4.26 -30.91 4.43
C ASN A 194 -4.00 -32.28 3.77
N ASP A 195 -4.97 -33.19 3.90
CA ASP A 195 -4.90 -34.51 3.29
C ASP A 195 -4.73 -34.40 1.76
N GLY A 196 -3.66 -35.01 1.24
CA GLY A 196 -3.33 -34.99 -0.18
C GLY A 196 -2.30 -33.93 -0.60
N GLU A 197 -1.91 -33.02 0.30
CA GLU A 197 -0.83 -32.07 0.06
C GLU A 197 0.50 -32.66 0.54
N SER A 198 1.50 -32.70 -0.35
CA SER A 198 2.83 -33.25 -0.05
C SER A 198 3.87 -32.21 0.30
N GLU A 199 3.63 -30.94 -0.05
CA GLU A 199 4.57 -29.84 0.10
C GLU A 199 3.88 -28.58 0.61
N ASN A 200 4.63 -27.79 1.39
CA ASN A 200 4.19 -26.47 1.79
C ASN A 200 4.42 -25.49 0.64
N VAL A 201 3.36 -24.79 0.24
CA VAL A 201 3.39 -23.75 -0.78
C VAL A 201 3.05 -22.43 -0.12
N ASN A 202 4.01 -21.50 -0.13
CA ASN A 202 3.74 -20.10 0.19
C ASN A 202 3.12 -19.43 -1.04
N TYR A 203 1.80 -19.20 -0.98
CA TYR A 203 1.03 -18.65 -2.09
C TYR A 203 1.45 -17.21 -2.40
N ALA A 204 1.70 -16.40 -1.37
CA ALA A 204 2.12 -15.01 -1.53
C ALA A 204 3.48 -14.93 -2.24
N GLU A 205 4.41 -15.80 -1.85
CA GLU A 205 5.72 -15.92 -2.49
C GLU A 205 5.61 -16.37 -3.95
N ALA A 206 4.80 -17.39 -4.25
CA ALA A 206 4.58 -17.83 -5.62
C ALA A 206 4.04 -16.70 -6.53
N VAL A 207 3.09 -15.91 -6.03
CA VAL A 207 2.56 -14.74 -6.74
C VAL A 207 3.66 -13.71 -6.98
N VAL A 208 4.46 -13.38 -5.96
CA VAL A 208 5.59 -12.44 -6.10
C VAL A 208 6.59 -12.94 -7.14
N GLU A 209 6.92 -14.23 -7.14
CA GLU A 209 7.83 -14.82 -8.12
C GLU A 209 7.29 -14.76 -9.55
N ASP A 210 5.98 -14.96 -9.74
CA ASP A 210 5.35 -14.84 -11.06
C ASP A 210 5.36 -13.40 -11.57
N LEU A 211 5.05 -12.42 -10.71
CA LEU A 211 5.11 -11.00 -11.06
C LEU A 211 6.54 -10.58 -11.43
N LEU A 212 7.54 -10.97 -10.63
CA LEU A 212 8.95 -10.70 -10.92
C LEU A 212 9.43 -11.36 -12.22
N ALA A 213 8.84 -12.50 -12.59
CA ALA A 213 9.11 -13.19 -13.84
C ALA A 213 8.31 -12.64 -15.04
N GLY A 214 7.41 -11.68 -14.84
CA GLY A 214 6.52 -11.13 -15.87
C GLY A 214 5.53 -12.15 -16.41
N ARG A 215 5.07 -13.08 -15.56
CA ARG A 215 4.11 -14.14 -15.91
C ARG A 215 2.75 -13.87 -15.28
N GLU A 216 1.73 -14.58 -15.78
CA GLU A 216 0.43 -14.65 -15.12
C GLU A 216 0.58 -15.30 -13.74
N VAL A 217 -0.13 -14.75 -12.74
CA VAL A 217 -0.05 -15.24 -11.35
C VAL A 217 -0.65 -16.63 -11.24
N SER A 218 0.10 -17.56 -10.64
CA SER A 218 -0.35 -18.94 -10.42
C SER A 218 -1.57 -19.02 -9.49
N TYR A 219 -1.73 -18.02 -8.62
CA TYR A 219 -2.85 -17.89 -7.70
C TYR A 219 -3.38 -16.47 -7.75
N SER A 220 -4.67 -16.33 -8.08
CA SER A 220 -5.38 -15.05 -7.95
C SER A 220 -6.18 -14.99 -6.65
N THR A 221 -6.70 -16.15 -6.19
CA THR A 221 -7.40 -16.25 -4.91
C THR A 221 -7.12 -17.60 -4.25
N THR A 222 -7.07 -17.60 -2.92
CA THR A 222 -7.15 -18.83 -2.11
C THR A 222 -8.05 -18.59 -0.90
N LYS A 223 -8.48 -19.67 -0.24
CA LYS A 223 -9.29 -19.53 0.98
C LYS A 223 -8.39 -19.11 2.14
N PRO A 224 -8.59 -17.92 2.74
CA PRO A 224 -7.80 -17.53 3.90
C PRO A 224 -8.21 -18.33 5.15
N TYR A 225 -7.31 -18.41 6.12
CA TYR A 225 -7.52 -19.08 7.41
C TYR A 225 -7.03 -18.21 8.56
N GLY A 226 -7.42 -18.57 9.77
CA GLY A 226 -6.96 -17.94 10.99
C GLY A 226 -8.08 -17.35 11.82
N CYS A 227 -7.74 -16.56 12.83
CA CYS A 227 -8.73 -15.87 13.64
C CYS A 227 -9.38 -14.74 12.84
N SER A 228 -10.70 -14.57 13.00
CA SER A 228 -11.41 -13.45 12.37
C SER A 228 -10.83 -12.11 12.81
N VAL A 229 -10.73 -11.16 11.86
CA VAL A 229 -10.34 -9.77 12.15
C VAL A 229 -11.33 -9.15 13.14
N LYS A 230 -10.82 -8.36 14.09
CA LYS A 230 -11.57 -7.83 15.23
C LYS A 230 -11.98 -6.38 14.99
N TYR A 231 -12.80 -6.14 13.97
CA TYR A 231 -13.36 -4.82 13.70
C TYR A 231 -14.28 -4.35 14.83
N ALA A 232 -14.44 -3.03 14.97
CA ALA A 232 -15.53 -2.46 15.74
C ALA A 232 -16.87 -2.87 15.10
N ASP A 233 -17.95 -2.83 15.88
CA ASP A 233 -19.29 -2.92 15.30
C ASP A 233 -19.47 -1.79 14.27
N ALA A 234 -20.22 -2.07 13.20
CA ALA A 234 -20.61 -1.00 12.29
C ALA A 234 -21.45 0.03 13.07
N PRO A 235 -21.19 1.34 12.90
CA PRO A 235 -21.94 2.38 13.57
C PRO A 235 -23.45 2.32 13.25
#